data_AF-K0K068-F1
#
_entry.id   AF-K0K068-F1
#
_cell.length_a   1.000
_cell.length_b   1.000
_cell.length_c   1.000
_cell.angle_alpha   90.00
_cell.angle_beta   90.00
_cell.angle_gamma   90.00
#
_symmetry.space_group_name_H-M   'P 1'
#
loop_
_entity.id
_entity.type
_entity.pdbx_description
1 polymer ?
#
loop_
_entity_poly.entity_id
_entity_poly.type
_entity_poly.pdbx_seq_one_letter_code
_entity_poly.pdbx_strand_id
1 'polypeptide(L)'
;MAPARRPRPGRGGGQRVHLRTRNRPAGDHVCGGVDGDKRVWLNSAGARAWTVAGLALAAAVWHGWAITVTPERPTFWVMVFADVLVVAVAGLLGTWWPRTAVFGADELVLGKSRIRYDTITTTRFGHVSAKPFWLAFWLPQSLLIGGLLALRRSDAFDRKVVEIDTPGERYRLRWRHQHPYEEFTEALRAARPDLDAVYGLDGRDRALDLAPKLSIGGGFLALGLSVWALCTVLFGIELLDRSTIQPPQPGDVVSAPIRSLTARSTGYPDVGAVPFEITTTGCERENDVFLGRSPEVVSIALDVRAAVPAQVQEEFEDLLRSGTGMSGYIGRLDGNSEVQVNVPEDDRLSFRFTTSCVDVADEARLRDDLRALATALGLGR
;
A
#
# COMPACT_ATOMS: atom_id res chain seq x y z
N MET A 1 -1.09 -63.79 41.44
CA MET A 1 -0.11 -62.92 42.12
C MET A 1 1.19 -63.69 42.31
N ALA A 2 2.22 -63.36 41.52
CA ALA A 2 3.59 -63.82 41.69
C ALA A 2 4.52 -62.73 41.08
N PRO A 3 5.62 -62.34 41.76
CA PRO A 3 6.33 -61.10 41.44
C PRO A 3 7.37 -61.28 40.33
N ALA A 4 7.41 -60.33 39.40
CA ALA A 4 8.39 -60.26 38.33
C ALA A 4 9.78 -59.89 38.89
N ARG A 5 10.76 -60.74 38.58
CA ARG A 5 12.18 -60.62 38.94
C ARG A 5 12.86 -59.51 38.15
N ARG A 6 13.65 -58.69 38.85
CA ARG A 6 14.66 -57.79 38.27
C ARG A 6 15.88 -58.58 37.78
N PRO A 7 16.58 -58.10 36.75
CA PRO A 7 18.02 -58.24 36.64
C PRO A 7 18.74 -56.88 36.74
N ARG A 8 19.78 -56.82 37.59
CA ARG A 8 20.89 -55.84 37.53
C ARG A 8 22.09 -56.51 36.80
N PRO A 9 23.29 -55.91 36.73
CA PRO A 9 23.73 -54.91 35.75
C PRO A 9 24.94 -55.42 34.93
N GLY A 10 24.99 -55.13 33.63
CA GLY A 10 26.17 -55.39 32.80
C GLY A 10 27.17 -54.23 32.85
N ARG A 11 28.28 -54.40 33.57
CA ARG A 11 29.53 -53.64 33.41
C ARG A 11 30.30 -54.18 32.21
N GLY A 12 30.92 -53.30 31.43
CA GLY A 12 31.98 -53.63 30.48
C GLY A 12 32.24 -52.46 29.52
N GLY A 13 33.19 -51.58 29.84
CA GLY A 13 34.41 -51.43 29.04
C GLY A 13 34.38 -50.02 28.44
N GLY A 14 35.31 -49.11 28.70
CA GLY A 14 36.76 -49.31 28.71
C GLY A 14 37.32 -48.67 27.44
N GLN A 15 37.27 -47.33 27.32
CA GLN A 15 38.09 -46.60 26.36
C GLN A 15 38.95 -45.58 27.10
N ARG A 16 40.21 -45.98 27.27
CA ARG A 16 41.33 -45.08 27.50
C ARG A 16 41.57 -44.34 26.19
N VAL A 17 41.52 -43.01 26.21
CA VAL A 17 42.16 -42.18 25.19
C VAL A 17 43.21 -41.34 25.91
N HIS A 18 44.42 -41.42 25.37
CA HIS A 18 45.66 -40.89 25.89
C HIS A 18 45.59 -39.39 26.24
N LEU A 19 45.97 -39.10 27.49
CA LEU A 19 46.52 -37.83 27.92
C LEU A 19 47.71 -37.47 27.03
N ARG A 20 47.56 -36.42 26.24
CA ARG A 20 48.68 -35.69 25.62
C ARG A 20 48.87 -34.41 26.42
N THR A 21 49.69 -34.50 27.46
CA THR A 21 50.23 -33.36 28.20
C THR A 21 51.10 -32.53 27.25
N ARG A 22 50.56 -31.40 26.77
CA ARG A 22 51.37 -30.33 26.18
C ARG A 22 51.74 -29.36 27.29
N ASN A 23 52.97 -29.50 27.77
CA ASN A 23 53.66 -28.42 28.48
C ASN A 23 53.63 -27.17 27.59
N ARG A 24 52.95 -26.12 28.04
CA ARG A 24 53.17 -24.75 27.56
C ARG A 24 53.78 -23.98 28.74
N PRO A 25 54.91 -23.28 28.53
CA PRO A 25 55.58 -22.54 29.59
C PRO A 25 54.74 -21.34 30.01
N ALA A 26 54.84 -21.01 31.29
CA ALA A 26 54.50 -19.70 31.82
C ALA A 26 55.37 -18.65 31.14
N GLY A 27 54.78 -17.53 30.72
CA GLY A 27 55.50 -16.43 30.10
C GLY A 27 54.54 -15.54 29.32
N ASP A 28 54.34 -14.35 29.86
CA ASP A 28 53.76 -13.15 29.25
C ASP A 28 52.24 -13.07 29.14
N HIS A 29 51.66 -12.53 30.22
CA HIS A 29 50.56 -11.58 30.14
C HIS A 29 50.93 -10.44 29.18
N VAL A 30 50.62 -10.63 27.91
CA VAL A 30 50.52 -9.53 26.95
C VAL A 30 49.10 -9.00 27.09
N CYS A 31 48.98 -7.82 27.68
CA CYS A 31 47.85 -6.92 27.49
C CYS A 31 47.71 -6.65 25.99
N GLY A 32 46.93 -7.48 25.29
CA GLY A 32 46.54 -7.24 23.91
C GLY A 32 45.55 -6.08 23.89
N GLY A 33 46.05 -4.85 23.78
CA GLY A 33 45.27 -3.72 23.32
C GLY A 33 44.67 -4.07 21.97
N VAL A 34 43.35 -4.21 21.91
CA VAL A 34 42.62 -4.41 20.66
C VAL A 34 42.39 -3.01 20.09
N ASP A 35 43.33 -2.53 19.28
CA ASP A 35 43.27 -1.23 18.58
C ASP A 35 42.27 -1.26 17.39
N GLY A 36 41.05 -1.74 17.61
CA GLY A 36 40.02 -1.72 16.59
C GLY A 36 38.63 -1.95 17.13
N ASP A 37 37.71 -1.04 16.81
CA ASP A 37 36.28 -1.15 17.07
C ASP A 37 35.73 -2.51 16.59
N LYS A 38 35.30 -3.37 17.52
CA LYS A 38 34.65 -4.65 17.16
C LYS A 38 33.19 -4.41 16.81
N ARG A 39 32.81 -4.68 15.56
CA ARG A 39 31.41 -4.63 15.13
C ARG A 39 30.75 -5.99 15.29
N VAL A 40 29.58 -6.01 15.93
CA VAL A 40 28.75 -7.21 16.09
C VAL A 40 27.41 -6.98 15.39
N TRP A 41 26.99 -7.92 14.56
CA TRP A 41 25.69 -7.85 13.90
C TRP A 41 24.56 -8.16 14.88
N LEU A 42 23.53 -7.32 14.91
CA LEU A 42 22.38 -7.49 15.81
C LEU A 42 21.21 -8.13 15.08
N ASN A 43 20.71 -7.45 14.03
CA ASN A 43 19.54 -7.86 13.28
C ASN A 43 19.42 -7.11 11.94
N SER A 44 18.52 -7.60 11.07
CA SER A 44 18.17 -6.94 9.80
C SER A 44 16.87 -6.12 9.87
N ALA A 45 16.31 -5.89 11.07
CA ALA A 45 14.98 -5.29 11.21
C ALA A 45 14.94 -3.84 10.71
N GLY A 46 15.94 -3.04 11.08
CA GLY A 46 16.07 -1.67 10.58
C GLY A 46 16.22 -1.63 9.04
N ALA A 47 16.94 -2.59 8.44
CA ALA A 47 17.04 -2.70 6.98
C ALA A 47 15.70 -2.98 6.32
N ARG A 48 14.95 -3.96 6.85
CA ARG A 48 13.62 -4.30 6.35
C ARG A 48 12.62 -3.15 6.51
N ALA A 49 12.68 -2.41 7.63
CA ALA A 49 11.84 -1.24 7.84
C ALA A 49 12.10 -0.15 6.77
N TRP A 50 13.38 0.10 6.44
CA TRP A 50 13.73 0.99 5.33
C TRP A 50 13.27 0.46 3.96
N THR A 51 13.34 -0.85 3.71
CA THR A 51 12.78 -1.44 2.48
C THR A 51 11.27 -1.20 2.40
N VAL A 52 10.53 -1.41 3.49
CA VAL A 52 9.09 -1.13 3.56
C VAL A 52 8.81 0.36 3.31
N ALA A 53 9.59 1.27 3.91
CA ALA A 53 9.46 2.71 3.66
C ALA A 53 9.69 3.06 2.18
N GLY A 54 10.69 2.46 1.53
CA GLY A 54 10.93 2.66 0.10
C GLY A 54 9.78 2.16 -0.78
N LEU A 55 9.25 0.97 -0.49
CA LEU A 55 8.09 0.42 -1.20
C LEU A 55 6.83 1.27 -1.00
N ALA A 56 6.58 1.72 0.23
CA ALA A 56 5.46 2.59 0.54
C ALA A 56 5.59 3.97 -0.13
N LEU A 57 6.81 4.50 -0.27
CA LEU A 57 7.03 5.74 -1.01
C LEU A 57 6.73 5.58 -2.50
N ALA A 58 7.16 4.46 -3.10
CA ALA A 58 6.83 4.15 -4.49
C ALA A 58 5.31 3.99 -4.67
N ALA A 59 4.63 3.34 -3.73
CA ALA A 59 3.17 3.24 -3.71
C ALA A 59 2.49 4.61 -3.59
N ALA A 60 2.98 5.49 -2.71
CA ALA A 60 2.44 6.85 -2.55
C ALA A 60 2.53 7.67 -3.85
N VAL A 61 3.64 7.55 -4.58
CA VAL A 61 3.79 8.20 -5.90
C VAL A 61 2.84 7.58 -6.92
N TRP A 62 2.73 6.26 -6.94
CA TRP A 62 1.84 5.53 -7.86
C TRP A 62 0.36 5.87 -7.64
N HIS A 63 -0.13 5.81 -6.40
CA HIS A 63 -1.48 6.21 -6.04
C HIS A 63 -1.68 7.73 -6.14
N GLY A 64 -0.63 8.53 -5.94
CA GLY A 64 -0.65 9.97 -6.16
C GLY A 64 -0.93 10.31 -7.62
N TRP A 65 -0.30 9.59 -8.54
CA TRP A 65 -0.63 9.68 -9.96
C TRP A 65 -2.04 9.18 -10.26
N ALA A 66 -2.52 8.12 -9.60
CA ALA A 66 -3.88 7.60 -9.77
C ALA A 66 -4.97 8.69 -9.56
N ILE A 67 -4.77 9.60 -8.60
CA ILE A 67 -5.70 10.72 -8.35
C ILE A 67 -5.95 11.55 -9.62
N THR A 68 -4.94 11.73 -10.47
CA THR A 68 -5.08 12.51 -11.71
C THR A 68 -5.95 11.81 -12.77
N VAL A 69 -6.04 10.48 -12.71
CA VAL A 69 -6.83 9.66 -13.65
C VAL A 69 -8.14 9.15 -13.07
N THR A 70 -8.38 9.41 -11.77
CA THR A 70 -9.62 9.08 -11.04
C THR A 70 -10.03 10.24 -10.10
N PRO A 71 -10.17 11.48 -10.59
CA PRO A 71 -10.32 12.67 -9.72
C PRO A 71 -11.57 12.64 -8.84
N GLU A 72 -12.60 11.92 -9.27
CA GLU A 72 -13.88 11.79 -8.56
C GLU A 72 -13.83 10.77 -7.39
N ARG A 73 -12.75 9.99 -7.28
CA ARG A 73 -12.65 8.88 -6.32
C ARG A 73 -11.77 9.25 -5.12
N PRO A 74 -12.34 9.33 -3.90
CA PRO A 74 -11.58 9.66 -2.69
C PRO A 74 -10.71 8.50 -2.18
N THR A 75 -10.92 7.28 -2.68
CA THR A 75 -10.19 6.07 -2.26
C THR A 75 -8.68 6.21 -2.46
N PHE A 76 -8.25 6.77 -3.58
CA PHE A 76 -6.82 6.95 -3.86
C PHE A 76 -6.18 8.02 -2.96
N TRP A 77 -6.91 9.06 -2.56
CA TRP A 77 -6.43 9.99 -1.53
C TRP A 77 -6.19 9.27 -0.21
N VAL A 78 -7.15 8.45 0.25
CA VAL A 78 -7.01 7.65 1.48
C VAL A 78 -5.80 6.72 1.39
N MET A 79 -5.59 6.06 0.25
CA MET A 79 -4.44 5.19 0.03
C MET A 79 -3.11 5.96 0.07
N VAL A 80 -3.02 7.13 -0.57
CA VAL A 80 -1.82 7.98 -0.49
C VAL A 80 -1.51 8.37 0.96
N PHE A 81 -2.52 8.77 1.74
CA PHE A 81 -2.32 9.07 3.16
C PHE A 81 -1.82 7.85 3.94
N ALA A 82 -2.38 6.67 3.67
CA ALA A 82 -1.94 5.42 4.30
C ALA A 82 -0.49 5.09 3.93
N ASP A 83 -0.11 5.23 2.65
CA ASP A 83 1.25 5.00 2.17
C ASP A 83 2.25 5.93 2.87
N VAL A 84 1.94 7.24 2.92
CA VAL A 84 2.79 8.23 3.60
C VAL A 84 2.92 7.93 5.09
N LEU A 85 1.84 7.48 5.75
CA LEU A 85 1.90 7.05 7.14
C LEU A 85 2.81 5.84 7.32
N VAL A 86 2.75 4.85 6.42
CA VAL A 86 3.66 3.69 6.41
C VAL A 86 5.10 4.14 6.20
N VAL A 87 5.37 5.06 5.26
CA VAL A 87 6.71 5.66 5.07
C VAL A 87 7.23 6.27 6.37
N ALA A 88 6.43 7.11 7.02
CA ALA A 88 6.82 7.82 8.23
C ALA A 88 7.11 6.84 9.38
N VAL A 89 6.20 5.90 9.63
CA VAL A 89 6.35 4.91 10.72
C VAL A 89 7.52 3.97 10.45
N ALA A 90 7.61 3.40 9.24
CA ALA A 90 8.68 2.47 8.89
C ALA A 90 10.05 3.16 8.84
N GLY A 91 10.11 4.40 8.34
CA GLY A 91 11.31 5.23 8.36
C GLY A 91 11.77 5.52 9.79
N LEU A 92 10.86 5.94 10.67
CA LEU A 92 11.17 6.18 12.09
C LEU A 92 11.73 4.90 12.76
N LEU A 93 11.03 3.77 12.61
CA LEU A 93 11.48 2.48 13.14
C LEU A 93 12.83 2.04 12.55
N GLY A 94 13.03 2.30 11.26
CA GLY A 94 14.29 2.03 10.55
C GLY A 94 15.47 2.86 11.08
N THR A 95 15.22 4.06 11.62
CA THR A 95 16.26 4.87 12.29
C THR A 95 16.52 4.46 13.74
N TRP A 96 15.53 3.87 14.41
CA TRP A 96 15.62 3.51 15.83
C TRP A 96 16.21 2.12 16.07
N TRP A 97 16.05 1.19 15.13
CA TRP A 97 16.56 -0.17 15.30
C TRP A 97 18.00 -0.32 14.79
N PRO A 98 19.00 -0.45 15.68
CA PRO A 98 20.39 -0.66 15.28
C PRO A 98 20.55 -2.00 14.55
N ARG A 99 21.30 -1.96 13.44
CA ARG A 99 21.69 -3.17 12.69
C ARG A 99 22.90 -3.84 13.30
N THR A 100 23.80 -3.04 13.87
CA THR A 100 25.08 -3.48 14.44
C THR A 100 25.32 -2.78 15.77
N ALA A 101 26.01 -3.46 16.69
CA ALA A 101 26.66 -2.87 17.83
C ALA A 101 28.14 -2.63 17.51
N VAL A 102 28.70 -1.52 17.99
CA VAL A 102 30.14 -1.24 17.88
C VAL A 102 30.71 -1.18 19.29
N PHE A 103 31.65 -2.07 19.59
CA PHE A 103 32.39 -2.12 20.85
C PHE A 103 33.71 -1.39 20.63
N GLY A 104 33.80 -0.16 21.14
CA GLY A 104 35.00 0.66 21.11
C GLY A 104 35.90 0.39 22.33
N ALA A 105 36.87 1.27 22.56
CA ALA A 105 37.79 1.14 23.69
C ALA A 105 37.12 1.37 25.05
N ASP A 106 36.23 2.36 25.14
CA ASP A 106 35.58 2.81 26.39
C ASP A 106 34.04 2.87 26.29
N GLU A 107 33.45 2.62 25.12
CA GLU A 107 32.01 2.69 24.90
C GLU A 107 31.43 1.59 23.99
N LEU A 108 30.17 1.27 24.25
CA LEU A 108 29.30 0.50 23.39
C LEU A 108 28.35 1.44 22.62
N VAL A 109 28.40 1.40 21.30
CA VAL A 109 27.50 2.17 20.43
C VAL A 109 26.40 1.27 19.89
N LEU A 110 25.15 1.63 20.18
CA LEU A 110 23.92 0.97 19.72
C LEU A 110 23.07 1.97 18.92
N GLY A 111 23.33 2.06 17.62
CA GLY A 111 22.62 3.01 16.75
C GLY A 111 22.98 4.45 17.13
N LYS A 112 22.01 5.21 17.67
CA LYS A 112 22.22 6.59 18.14
C LYS A 112 22.64 6.68 19.62
N SER A 113 22.51 5.58 20.37
CA SER A 113 22.85 5.53 21.79
C SER A 113 24.32 5.16 21.96
N ARG A 114 25.05 5.95 22.75
CA ARG A 114 26.41 5.66 23.18
C ARG A 114 26.40 5.37 24.67
N ILE A 115 26.87 4.19 25.04
CA ILE A 115 26.86 3.69 26.42
C ILE A 115 28.31 3.52 26.84
N ARG A 116 28.82 4.43 27.66
CA ARG A 116 30.16 4.27 28.22
C ARG A 116 30.20 3.03 29.11
N TYR A 117 31.31 2.29 29.04
CA TYR A 117 31.44 1.06 29.79
C TYR A 117 31.35 1.31 31.28
N ASP A 118 32.00 2.34 31.83
CA ASP A 118 31.99 2.65 33.26
C ASP A 118 30.62 3.01 33.84
N THR A 119 29.64 3.36 32.99
CA THR A 119 28.26 3.65 33.44
C THR A 119 27.35 2.43 33.45
N ILE A 120 27.80 1.28 32.91
CA ILE A 120 27.00 0.05 32.96
C ILE A 120 27.03 -0.48 34.40
N THR A 121 25.87 -0.53 35.05
CA THR A 121 25.76 -0.96 36.44
C THR A 121 25.44 -2.45 36.56
N THR A 122 24.73 -3.03 35.59
CA THR A 122 24.33 -4.44 35.59
C THR A 122 24.02 -4.91 34.16
N THR A 123 24.24 -6.21 33.92
CA THR A 123 23.76 -6.87 32.70
C THR A 123 22.80 -8.00 33.07
N ARG A 124 21.63 -8.04 32.43
CA ARG A 124 20.63 -9.10 32.63
C ARG A 124 20.42 -9.93 31.38
N PHE A 125 20.30 -11.23 31.57
CA PHE A 125 20.03 -12.20 30.52
C PHE A 125 18.72 -12.92 30.77
N GLY A 126 17.93 -13.13 29.72
CA GLY A 126 16.68 -13.88 29.86
C GLY A 126 16.00 -14.18 28.54
N HIS A 127 14.73 -14.55 28.65
CA HIS A 127 13.88 -14.90 27.51
C HIS A 127 12.56 -14.15 27.54
N VAL A 128 12.08 -13.77 26.35
CA VAL A 128 10.72 -13.20 26.17
C VAL A 128 10.02 -13.98 25.06
N SER A 129 8.78 -14.39 25.32
CA SER A 129 7.97 -15.09 24.33
C SER A 129 7.39 -14.11 23.31
N ALA A 130 7.57 -14.40 22.02
CA ALA A 130 6.92 -13.67 20.93
C ALA A 130 5.49 -14.16 20.64
N LYS A 131 4.97 -15.12 21.41
CA LYS A 131 3.65 -15.72 21.17
C LYS A 131 2.51 -14.68 21.14
N PRO A 132 2.43 -13.67 22.04
CA PRO A 132 1.37 -12.66 21.99
C PRO A 132 1.37 -11.84 20.70
N PHE A 133 2.55 -11.54 20.15
CA PHE A 133 2.69 -10.88 18.85
C PHE A 133 2.08 -11.73 17.73
N TRP A 134 2.45 -13.01 17.65
CA TRP A 134 1.97 -13.88 16.58
C TRP A 134 0.48 -14.18 16.67
N LEU A 135 -0.05 -14.28 17.89
CA LEU A 135 -1.49 -14.41 18.11
C LEU A 135 -2.24 -13.15 17.68
N ALA A 136 -1.77 -11.97 18.08
CA ALA A 136 -2.39 -10.70 17.66
C ALA A 136 -2.33 -10.49 16.13
N PHE A 137 -1.30 -11.00 15.47
CA PHE A 137 -1.17 -10.95 14.01
C PHE A 137 -2.10 -11.93 13.29
N TRP A 138 -2.05 -13.22 13.66
CA TRP A 138 -2.71 -14.28 12.89
C TRP A 138 -4.16 -14.52 13.28
N LEU A 139 -4.53 -14.35 14.55
CA LEU A 139 -5.87 -14.70 15.02
C LEU A 139 -6.98 -13.89 14.34
N PRO A 140 -6.81 -12.58 14.07
CA PRO A 140 -7.78 -11.82 13.28
C PRO A 140 -7.87 -12.22 11.80
N GLN A 141 -6.78 -12.76 11.22
CA GLN A 141 -6.73 -13.13 9.80
C GLN A 141 -7.18 -14.57 9.53
N SER A 142 -6.92 -15.47 10.49
CA SER A 142 -7.19 -16.90 10.34
C SER A 142 -7.34 -17.58 11.70
N LEU A 143 -8.56 -18.02 12.02
CA LEU A 143 -8.83 -18.80 13.23
C LEU A 143 -8.06 -20.12 13.26
N LEU A 144 -7.83 -20.75 12.09
CA LEU A 144 -7.07 -21.99 11.99
C LEU A 144 -5.60 -21.76 12.39
N ILE A 145 -4.94 -20.80 11.75
CA ILE A 145 -3.52 -20.51 12.04
C ILE A 145 -3.38 -19.95 13.46
N GLY A 146 -4.26 -19.04 13.86
CA GLY A 146 -4.31 -18.51 15.23
C GLY A 146 -4.50 -19.61 16.28
N GLY A 147 -5.40 -20.57 16.03
CA GLY A 147 -5.64 -21.73 16.88
C GLY A 147 -4.43 -22.65 16.97
N LEU A 148 -3.79 -22.97 15.84
CA LEU A 148 -2.55 -23.76 15.82
C LEU A 148 -1.42 -23.09 16.63
N LEU A 149 -1.28 -21.77 16.51
CA LEU A 149 -0.32 -20.99 17.30
C LEU A 149 -0.69 -20.94 18.79
N ALA A 150 -1.99 -20.89 19.12
CA ALA A 150 -2.47 -20.91 20.49
C ALA A 150 -2.13 -22.25 21.18
N LEU A 151 -2.24 -23.37 20.46
CA LEU A 151 -1.92 -24.71 20.94
C LEU A 151 -0.42 -24.99 21.05
N ARG A 152 0.42 -24.32 20.24
CA ARG A 152 1.88 -24.43 20.33
C ARG A 152 2.38 -23.94 21.69
N ARG A 153 3.33 -24.67 22.29
CA ARG A 153 3.98 -24.25 23.53
C ARG A 153 4.72 -22.91 23.35
N SER A 154 4.80 -22.11 24.41
CA SER A 154 5.33 -20.73 24.37
C SER A 154 6.83 -20.66 24.10
N ASP A 155 7.58 -21.68 24.52
CA ASP A 155 9.02 -21.85 24.34
C ASP A 155 9.44 -21.84 22.86
N ALA A 156 8.58 -22.36 21.97
CA ALA A 156 8.78 -22.30 20.52
C ALA A 156 8.87 -20.85 19.96
N PHE A 157 8.44 -19.86 20.73
CA PHE A 157 8.42 -18.45 20.34
C PHE A 157 9.43 -17.60 21.12
N ASP A 158 10.23 -18.20 21.98
CA ASP A 158 11.13 -17.46 22.84
C ASP A 158 12.22 -16.74 22.03
N ARG A 159 12.63 -15.61 22.60
CA ARG A 159 13.75 -14.80 22.12
C ARG A 159 14.74 -14.64 23.24
N LYS A 160 16.02 -14.76 22.93
CA LYS A 160 17.09 -14.43 23.86
C LYS A 160 17.13 -12.91 24.02
N VAL A 161 17.26 -12.44 25.25
CA VAL A 161 17.22 -11.02 25.60
C VAL A 161 18.44 -10.66 26.44
N VAL A 162 19.01 -9.49 26.14
CA VAL A 162 20.02 -8.83 26.96
C VAL A 162 19.48 -7.47 27.37
N GLU A 163 19.56 -7.16 28.66
CA GLU A 163 19.31 -5.82 29.18
C GLU A 163 20.60 -5.23 29.77
N ILE A 164 20.87 -3.98 29.44
CA ILE A 164 22.03 -3.22 29.93
C ILE A 164 21.46 -2.08 30.76
N ASP A 165 21.75 -2.09 32.06
CA ASP A 165 21.35 -1.01 32.95
C ASP A 165 22.43 0.06 33.04
N THR A 166 21.99 1.30 33.03
CA THR A 166 22.78 2.49 33.36
C THR A 166 22.01 3.30 34.42
N PRO A 167 22.63 4.29 35.07
CA PRO A 167 21.94 5.14 36.05
C PRO A 167 20.71 5.88 35.49
N GLY A 168 20.68 6.15 34.18
CA GLY A 168 19.62 6.94 33.54
C GLY A 168 18.66 6.14 32.66
N GLU A 169 19.09 5.02 32.09
CA GLU A 169 18.32 4.28 31.09
C GLU A 169 18.65 2.78 31.10
N ARG A 170 17.67 1.96 30.73
CA ARG A 170 17.83 0.51 30.53
C ARG A 170 17.66 0.20 29.05
N TYR A 171 18.63 -0.42 28.42
CA TYR A 171 18.58 -0.80 27.00
C TYR A 171 18.25 -2.27 26.85
N ARG A 172 17.30 -2.61 25.98
CA ARG A 172 16.90 -4.00 25.71
C ARG A 172 17.18 -4.38 24.26
N LEU A 173 17.84 -5.52 24.09
CA LEU A 173 18.14 -6.14 22.80
C LEU A 173 17.59 -7.57 22.76
N ARG A 174 17.19 -8.04 21.58
CA ARG A 174 16.51 -9.34 21.41
C ARG A 174 16.99 -10.08 20.16
N TRP A 175 17.15 -11.39 20.30
CA TRP A 175 17.59 -12.26 19.21
C TRP A 175 16.69 -13.49 19.07
N ARG A 176 16.44 -13.88 17.82
CA ARG A 176 15.88 -15.19 17.46
C ARG A 176 16.97 -16.26 17.38
N HIS A 177 18.14 -15.89 16.84
CA HIS A 177 19.22 -16.81 16.54
C HIS A 177 20.29 -16.78 17.63
N GLN A 178 20.87 -17.93 17.91
CA GLN A 178 21.84 -18.10 18.99
C GLN A 178 23.20 -17.43 18.70
N HIS A 179 23.69 -17.55 17.47
CA HIS A 179 25.05 -17.12 17.12
C HIS A 179 25.28 -15.59 17.28
N PRO A 180 24.43 -14.68 16.76
CA PRO A 180 24.62 -13.24 16.97
C PRO A 180 24.45 -12.80 18.44
N TYR A 181 23.63 -13.55 19.19
CA TYR A 181 23.49 -13.33 20.63
C TYR A 181 24.80 -13.68 21.35
N GLU A 182 25.40 -14.83 21.04
CA GLU A 182 26.65 -15.26 21.66
C GLU A 182 27.79 -14.27 21.37
N GLU A 183 27.98 -13.87 20.11
CA GLU A 183 28.99 -12.88 19.73
C GLU A 183 28.84 -11.57 20.50
N PHE A 184 27.60 -11.09 20.67
CA PHE A 184 27.31 -9.87 21.44
C PHE A 184 27.63 -10.06 22.92
N THR A 185 27.19 -11.16 23.53
CA THR A 185 27.44 -11.42 24.96
C THR A 185 28.91 -11.66 25.26
N GLU A 186 29.66 -12.28 24.34
CA GLU A 186 31.09 -12.47 24.46
C GLU A 186 31.84 -11.15 24.37
N ALA A 187 31.49 -10.30 23.40
CA ALA A 187 32.06 -8.96 23.29
C ALA A 187 31.77 -8.09 24.53
N LEU A 188 30.55 -8.17 25.07
CA LEU A 188 30.16 -7.42 26.28
C LEU A 188 30.91 -7.91 27.52
N ARG A 189 31.08 -9.22 27.71
CA ARG A 189 31.87 -9.78 28.81
C ARG A 189 33.35 -9.45 28.70
N ALA A 190 33.89 -9.39 27.48
CA ALA A 190 35.27 -8.98 27.26
C ALA A 190 35.49 -7.51 27.62
N ALA A 191 34.51 -6.63 27.34
CA ALA A 191 34.60 -5.21 27.65
C ALA A 191 34.33 -4.87 29.13
N ARG A 192 33.44 -5.62 29.81
CA ARG A 192 33.14 -5.47 31.24
C ARG A 192 33.26 -6.82 31.96
N PRO A 193 34.49 -7.33 32.16
CA PRO A 193 34.71 -8.61 32.83
C PRO A 193 34.39 -8.58 34.33
N ASP A 194 34.29 -7.37 34.89
CA ASP A 194 33.99 -7.08 36.30
C ASP A 194 32.49 -7.15 36.63
N LEU A 195 31.60 -7.21 35.63
CA LEU A 195 30.17 -7.29 35.85
C LEU A 195 29.68 -8.74 35.89
N ASP A 196 29.06 -9.12 37.01
CA ASP A 196 28.35 -10.39 37.10
C ASP A 196 27.06 -10.39 36.26
N ALA A 197 26.87 -11.46 35.51
CA ALA A 197 25.68 -11.69 34.72
C ALA A 197 24.50 -12.12 35.61
N VAL A 198 23.43 -11.32 35.62
CA VAL A 198 22.20 -11.68 36.34
C VAL A 198 21.23 -12.38 35.39
N TYR A 199 20.66 -13.51 35.82
CA TYR A 199 19.63 -14.23 35.05
C TYR A 199 18.24 -13.86 35.54
N GLY A 200 17.34 -13.56 34.59
CA GLY A 200 15.99 -13.07 34.85
C GLY A 200 15.83 -11.63 34.37
N LEU A 201 14.67 -11.36 33.75
CA LEU A 201 14.30 -10.01 33.33
C LEU A 201 13.45 -9.38 34.43
N ASP A 202 13.70 -8.12 34.75
CA ASP A 202 12.91 -7.41 35.74
C ASP A 202 11.52 -7.08 35.14
N GLY A 203 10.46 -7.44 35.86
CA GLY A 203 9.08 -7.34 35.40
C GLY A 203 8.50 -5.92 35.46
N ARG A 204 9.23 -4.95 36.03
CA ARG A 204 8.80 -3.55 36.16
C ARG A 204 9.71 -2.58 35.37
N ASP A 205 9.02 -1.72 34.62
CA ASP A 205 9.39 -0.47 33.93
C ASP A 205 10.49 -0.40 32.84
N ARG A 206 10.05 0.18 31.71
CA ARG A 206 10.70 1.02 30.68
C ARG A 206 12.15 0.70 30.28
N ALA A 207 12.42 -0.50 29.81
CA ALA A 207 13.59 -0.69 28.94
C ALA A 207 13.33 -0.06 27.55
N LEU A 208 14.26 0.75 27.05
CA LEU A 208 14.27 1.20 25.67
C LEU A 208 14.55 0.00 24.76
N ASP A 209 13.54 -0.40 24.00
CA ASP A 209 13.61 -1.58 23.13
C ASP A 209 14.29 -1.20 21.81
N LEU A 210 15.53 -1.62 21.65
CA LEU A 210 16.34 -1.40 20.43
C LEU A 210 16.14 -2.53 19.40
N ALA A 211 15.01 -3.22 19.49
CA ALA A 211 14.61 -4.31 18.60
C ALA A 211 13.09 -4.23 18.33
N PRO A 212 12.57 -4.97 17.33
CA PRO A 212 11.14 -5.00 17.06
C PRO A 212 10.29 -5.39 18.28
N LYS A 213 9.19 -4.67 18.48
CA LYS A 213 8.24 -4.93 19.58
C LYS A 213 7.50 -6.24 19.35
N LEU A 214 7.84 -7.26 20.12
CA LEU A 214 7.18 -8.58 20.10
C LEU A 214 6.02 -8.64 21.11
N SER A 215 5.14 -7.64 21.06
CA SER A 215 3.95 -7.52 21.90
C SER A 215 2.68 -7.60 21.06
N ILE A 216 1.52 -7.60 21.73
CA ILE A 216 0.19 -7.52 21.08
C ILE A 216 0.12 -6.32 20.12
N GLY A 217 0.57 -5.14 20.57
CA GLY A 217 0.57 -3.93 19.72
C GLY A 217 1.48 -4.06 18.48
N GLY A 218 2.62 -4.74 18.60
CA GLY A 218 3.46 -5.05 17.44
C GLY A 218 2.77 -6.00 16.46
N GLY A 219 2.01 -6.98 16.97
CA GLY A 219 1.25 -7.91 16.13
C GLY A 219 0.13 -7.21 15.36
N PHE A 220 -0.60 -6.29 15.99
CA PHE A 220 -1.59 -5.45 15.31
C PHE A 220 -0.95 -4.51 14.28
N LEU A 221 0.24 -3.97 14.54
CA LEU A 221 0.97 -3.18 13.55
C LEU A 221 1.33 -4.03 12.32
N ALA A 222 1.79 -5.27 12.52
CA ALA A 222 2.07 -6.20 11.41
C ALA A 222 0.81 -6.58 10.63
N LEU A 223 -0.33 -6.73 11.32
CA LEU A 223 -1.64 -6.96 10.71
C LEU A 223 -2.03 -5.78 9.82
N GLY A 224 -1.96 -4.56 10.36
CA GLY A 224 -2.24 -3.34 9.60
C GLY A 224 -1.36 -3.22 8.36
N LEU A 225 -0.06 -3.52 8.48
CA LEU A 225 0.86 -3.53 7.32
C LEU A 225 0.46 -4.58 6.27
N SER A 226 -0.06 -5.74 6.68
CA SER A 226 -0.50 -6.79 5.74
C SER A 226 -1.77 -6.38 5.00
N VAL A 227 -2.73 -5.79 5.71
CA VAL A 227 -3.96 -5.23 5.11
C VAL A 227 -3.61 -4.11 4.13
N TRP A 228 -2.72 -3.19 4.55
CA TRP A 228 -2.21 -2.13 3.68
C TRP A 228 -1.59 -2.69 2.40
N ALA A 229 -0.71 -3.69 2.51
CA ALA A 229 -0.05 -4.29 1.34
C ALA A 229 -1.07 -4.94 0.39
N LEU A 230 -2.08 -5.63 0.93
CA LEU A 230 -3.15 -6.22 0.14
C LEU A 230 -3.95 -5.15 -0.61
N CYS A 231 -4.39 -4.09 0.08
CA CYS A 231 -5.10 -2.98 -0.53
C CYS A 231 -4.25 -2.30 -1.60
N THR A 232 -2.99 -2.01 -1.32
CA THR A 232 -2.03 -1.41 -2.26
C THR A 232 -1.94 -2.20 -3.56
N VAL A 233 -1.80 -3.53 -3.46
CA VAL A 233 -1.72 -4.40 -4.64
C VAL A 233 -3.06 -4.44 -5.38
N LEU A 234 -4.18 -4.59 -4.66
CA LEU A 234 -5.51 -4.62 -5.27
C LEU A 234 -5.79 -3.33 -6.05
N PHE A 235 -5.69 -2.17 -5.41
CA PHE A 235 -5.91 -0.87 -6.07
C PHE A 235 -4.89 -0.61 -7.19
N GLY A 236 -3.67 -1.12 -7.06
CA GLY A 236 -2.67 -1.08 -8.12
C GLY A 236 -3.08 -1.89 -9.35
N ILE A 237 -3.65 -3.08 -9.18
CA ILE A 237 -4.18 -3.91 -10.28
C ILE A 237 -5.38 -3.23 -10.92
N GLU A 238 -6.33 -2.72 -10.12
CA GLU A 238 -7.48 -2.00 -10.64
C GLU A 238 -7.05 -0.81 -11.49
N LEU A 239 -6.02 -0.05 -11.09
CA LEU A 239 -5.52 1.09 -11.85
C LEU A 239 -4.96 0.73 -13.24
N LEU A 240 -4.49 -0.51 -13.41
CA LEU A 240 -4.00 -1.01 -14.70
C LEU A 240 -5.16 -1.37 -15.63
N ASP A 241 -6.33 -1.68 -15.09
CA ASP A 241 -7.53 -1.98 -15.87
C ASP A 241 -8.30 -0.70 -16.18
N ARG A 242 -7.99 -0.11 -17.34
CA ARG A 242 -8.58 1.15 -17.83
C ARG A 242 -9.63 0.92 -18.91
N SER A 243 -10.13 -0.30 -19.04
CA SER A 243 -11.14 -0.64 -20.05
C SER A 243 -12.41 0.20 -19.84
N THR A 244 -13.02 0.61 -20.95
CA THR A 244 -14.33 1.25 -20.96
C THR A 244 -15.40 0.25 -21.40
N ILE A 245 -16.61 0.37 -20.85
CA ILE A 245 -17.76 -0.50 -21.22
C ILE A 245 -18.02 -0.39 -22.73
N GLN A 246 -17.87 0.82 -23.28
CA GLN A 246 -17.89 1.08 -24.71
C GLN A 246 -16.48 1.48 -25.16
N PRO A 247 -15.85 0.75 -26.10
CA PRO A 247 -14.54 1.13 -26.60
C PRO A 247 -14.62 2.49 -27.34
N PRO A 248 -13.55 3.31 -27.29
CA PRO A 248 -13.53 4.57 -28.00
C PRO A 248 -13.66 4.35 -29.51
N GLN A 249 -14.54 5.11 -30.14
CA GLN A 249 -14.67 5.18 -31.60
C GLN A 249 -13.70 6.23 -32.15
N PRO A 250 -13.14 6.03 -33.36
CA PRO A 250 -12.34 7.08 -34.01
C PRO A 250 -13.20 8.33 -34.22
N GLY A 251 -12.71 9.51 -33.84
CA GLY A 251 -13.54 10.71 -33.88
C GLY A 251 -13.99 11.12 -35.29
N ASP A 252 -13.32 10.69 -36.37
CA ASP A 252 -13.80 10.89 -37.74
C ASP A 252 -15.08 10.09 -38.04
N VAL A 253 -15.21 8.89 -37.49
CA VAL A 253 -16.42 8.05 -37.62
C VAL A 253 -17.60 8.72 -36.92
N VAL A 254 -17.35 9.35 -35.77
CA VAL A 254 -18.37 10.07 -34.99
C VAL A 254 -18.71 11.43 -35.60
N SER A 255 -17.71 12.13 -36.15
CA SER A 255 -17.85 13.46 -36.75
C SER A 255 -18.61 13.43 -38.09
N ALA A 256 -18.38 12.40 -38.91
CA ALA A 256 -18.99 12.28 -40.23
C ALA A 256 -20.53 12.42 -40.26
N PRO A 257 -21.33 11.70 -39.43
CA PRO A 257 -22.78 11.86 -39.42
C PRO A 257 -23.22 13.23 -38.90
N ILE A 258 -22.52 13.82 -37.92
CA ILE A 258 -22.82 15.16 -37.40
C ILE A 258 -22.66 16.21 -38.51
N ARG A 259 -21.54 16.17 -39.24
CA ARG A 259 -21.28 17.08 -40.38
C ARG A 259 -22.27 16.86 -41.51
N SER A 260 -22.60 15.60 -41.80
CA SER A 260 -23.58 15.21 -42.82
C SER A 260 -24.98 15.76 -42.51
N LEU A 261 -25.41 15.68 -41.24
CA LEU A 261 -26.65 16.29 -40.77
C LEU A 261 -26.57 17.82 -40.86
N THR A 262 -25.50 18.42 -40.34
CA THR A 262 -25.26 19.88 -40.36
C THR A 262 -25.40 20.45 -41.76
N ALA A 263 -24.80 19.81 -42.78
CA ALA A 263 -24.84 20.26 -44.16
C ALA A 263 -26.24 20.18 -44.80
N ARG A 264 -27.12 19.30 -44.29
CA ARG A 264 -28.51 19.16 -44.76
C ARG A 264 -29.51 19.93 -43.91
N SER A 265 -29.11 20.42 -42.74
CA SER A 265 -29.97 21.20 -41.84
C SER A 265 -30.25 22.59 -42.42
N THR A 266 -31.33 22.70 -43.17
CA THR A 266 -31.81 23.95 -43.79
C THR A 266 -33.32 24.08 -43.60
N GLY A 267 -33.81 25.32 -43.44
CA GLY A 267 -35.25 25.59 -43.37
C GLY A 267 -35.89 25.37 -42.00
N TYR A 268 -35.10 25.30 -40.93
CA TYR A 268 -35.63 25.30 -39.56
C TYR A 268 -36.34 26.63 -39.23
N PRO A 269 -37.46 26.59 -38.47
CA PRO A 269 -38.17 27.81 -38.08
C PRO A 269 -37.29 28.67 -37.18
N ASP A 270 -37.53 29.98 -37.19
CA ASP A 270 -36.85 30.91 -36.29
C ASP A 270 -37.35 30.69 -34.86
N VAL A 271 -36.52 30.06 -34.05
CA VAL A 271 -36.76 29.82 -32.63
C VAL A 271 -36.28 30.97 -31.74
N GLY A 272 -35.68 32.02 -32.32
CA GLY A 272 -35.03 33.11 -31.62
C GLY A 272 -33.73 32.69 -30.93
N ALA A 273 -33.28 33.47 -29.95
CA ALA A 273 -32.05 33.25 -29.19
C ALA A 273 -32.17 32.09 -28.18
N VAL A 274 -32.47 30.89 -28.66
CA VAL A 274 -32.50 29.67 -27.84
C VAL A 274 -31.07 29.28 -27.46
N PRO A 275 -30.75 29.23 -26.15
CA PRO A 275 -29.44 28.78 -25.71
C PRO A 275 -29.31 27.27 -25.91
N PHE A 276 -28.07 26.83 -26.14
CA PHE A 276 -27.71 25.42 -26.14
C PHE A 276 -26.49 25.21 -25.25
N GLU A 277 -26.40 24.02 -24.65
CA GLU A 277 -25.28 23.63 -23.81
C GLU A 277 -24.51 22.48 -24.47
N ILE A 278 -23.18 22.56 -24.46
CA ILE A 278 -22.33 21.44 -24.88
C ILE A 278 -21.55 20.95 -23.66
N THR A 279 -21.97 19.79 -23.17
CA THR A 279 -21.37 19.12 -22.01
C THR A 279 -20.43 18.01 -22.46
N THR A 280 -19.31 17.86 -21.75
CA THR A 280 -18.37 16.75 -21.92
C THR A 280 -18.45 15.89 -20.67
N THR A 281 -18.67 14.59 -20.81
CA THR A 281 -18.70 13.65 -19.69
C THR A 281 -17.72 12.50 -19.93
N GLY A 282 -16.99 12.08 -18.90
CA GLY A 282 -16.17 10.87 -18.99
C GLY A 282 -17.02 9.62 -19.22
N CYS A 283 -16.53 8.70 -20.05
CA CYS A 283 -17.19 7.42 -20.32
C CYS A 283 -17.02 6.43 -19.16
N GLU A 284 -17.96 5.49 -19.04
CA GLU A 284 -17.95 4.49 -17.97
C GLU A 284 -16.87 3.43 -18.20
N ARG A 285 -16.17 3.09 -17.11
CA ARG A 285 -15.18 2.02 -17.05
C ARG A 285 -15.81 0.71 -16.59
N GLU A 286 -15.22 -0.43 -16.92
CA GLU A 286 -15.70 -1.73 -16.43
C GLU A 286 -15.62 -1.82 -14.90
N ASN A 287 -14.62 -1.18 -14.29
CA ASN A 287 -14.42 -1.08 -12.85
C ASN A 287 -14.76 0.32 -12.29
N ASP A 288 -15.87 0.89 -12.76
CA ASP A 288 -16.32 2.23 -12.37
C ASP A 288 -16.35 2.45 -10.85
N VAL A 289 -16.66 1.43 -10.05
CA VAL A 289 -16.69 1.46 -8.58
C VAL A 289 -15.37 1.97 -8.01
N PHE A 290 -14.24 1.53 -8.56
CA PHE A 290 -12.92 1.89 -8.07
C PHE A 290 -12.31 3.07 -8.81
N LEU A 291 -12.47 3.14 -10.14
CA LEU A 291 -11.80 4.15 -10.96
C LEU A 291 -12.68 5.35 -11.35
N GLY A 292 -13.99 5.24 -11.17
CA GLY A 292 -14.93 6.24 -11.68
C GLY A 292 -14.98 6.27 -13.21
N ARG A 293 -15.44 7.39 -13.76
CA ARG A 293 -15.48 7.63 -15.20
C ARG A 293 -14.07 7.89 -15.75
N SER A 294 -13.86 7.55 -17.01
CA SER A 294 -12.59 7.77 -17.70
C SER A 294 -12.38 9.26 -18.00
N PRO A 295 -11.21 9.84 -17.68
CA PRO A 295 -10.82 11.17 -18.15
C PRO A 295 -10.14 11.13 -19.53
N GLU A 296 -9.80 9.94 -20.03
CA GLU A 296 -9.10 9.75 -21.31
C GLU A 296 -10.08 9.52 -22.47
N VAL A 297 -11.28 9.05 -22.16
CA VAL A 297 -12.35 8.74 -23.11
C VAL A 297 -13.61 9.46 -22.67
N VAL A 298 -14.17 10.28 -23.53
CA VAL A 298 -15.29 11.17 -23.24
C VAL A 298 -16.45 10.95 -24.20
N SER A 299 -17.66 11.26 -23.76
CA SER A 299 -18.80 11.51 -24.62
C SER A 299 -19.20 12.98 -24.51
N ILE A 300 -19.65 13.54 -25.64
CA ILE A 300 -20.03 14.94 -25.75
C ILE A 300 -21.51 14.98 -26.06
N ALA A 301 -22.24 15.84 -25.36
CA ALA A 301 -23.65 16.05 -25.60
C ALA A 301 -23.95 17.51 -25.90
N LEU A 302 -24.75 17.73 -26.94
CA LEU A 302 -25.44 18.99 -27.21
C LEU A 302 -26.85 18.88 -26.63
N ASP A 303 -27.19 19.74 -25.69
CA ASP A 303 -28.49 19.79 -25.01
C ASP A 303 -29.19 21.12 -25.31
N VAL A 304 -30.46 21.04 -25.66
CA VAL A 304 -31.31 22.19 -25.99
C VAL A 304 -32.61 22.03 -25.24
N ARG A 305 -32.97 23.06 -24.47
CA ARG A 305 -34.26 23.13 -23.80
C ARG A 305 -34.78 24.56 -23.75
N ALA A 306 -35.89 24.82 -24.44
CA ALA A 306 -36.47 26.15 -24.50
C ALA A 306 -37.99 26.15 -24.58
N ALA A 307 -38.60 27.16 -23.97
CA ALA A 307 -40.01 27.44 -24.15
C ALA A 307 -40.19 28.21 -25.46
N VAL A 308 -40.84 27.58 -26.43
CA VAL A 308 -41.20 28.16 -27.72
C VAL A 308 -42.70 27.92 -27.97
N PRO A 309 -43.35 28.68 -28.87
CA PRO A 309 -44.74 28.41 -29.24
C PRO A 309 -44.90 26.97 -29.74
N ALA A 310 -45.97 26.28 -29.33
CA ALA A 310 -46.20 24.87 -29.64
C ALA A 310 -46.14 24.55 -31.15
N GLN A 311 -46.63 25.46 -32.00
CA GLN A 311 -46.56 25.30 -33.45
C GLN A 311 -45.11 25.33 -33.99
N VAL A 312 -44.26 26.18 -33.41
CA VAL A 312 -42.83 26.26 -33.76
C VAL A 312 -42.10 25.02 -33.25
N GLN A 313 -42.45 24.55 -32.05
CA GLN A 313 -41.92 23.30 -31.50
C GLN A 313 -42.23 22.10 -32.41
N GLU A 314 -43.49 21.91 -32.77
CA GLU A 314 -43.94 20.78 -33.59
C GLU A 314 -43.26 20.79 -34.97
N GLU A 315 -43.22 21.95 -35.64
CA GLU A 315 -42.53 22.10 -36.93
C GLU A 315 -41.02 21.82 -36.82
N PHE A 316 -40.37 22.30 -35.76
CA PHE A 316 -38.96 22.05 -35.51
C PHE A 316 -38.67 20.57 -35.27
N GLU A 317 -39.46 19.92 -34.39
CA GLU A 317 -39.28 18.52 -34.03
C GLU A 317 -39.59 17.58 -35.21
N ASP A 318 -40.56 17.92 -36.06
CA ASP A 318 -40.84 17.19 -37.30
C ASP A 318 -39.68 17.27 -38.30
N LEU A 319 -39.15 18.48 -38.52
CA LEU A 319 -37.96 18.67 -39.37
C LEU A 319 -36.74 17.95 -38.80
N LEU A 320 -36.54 18.00 -37.49
CA LEU A 320 -35.45 17.33 -36.81
C LEU A 320 -35.57 15.81 -36.99
N ARG A 321 -36.73 15.22 -36.71
CA ARG A 321 -36.96 13.78 -36.88
C ARG A 321 -36.81 13.34 -38.32
N SER A 322 -37.30 14.13 -39.27
CA SER A 322 -37.13 13.85 -40.71
C SER A 322 -35.65 13.90 -41.12
N GLY A 323 -34.91 14.93 -40.69
CA GLY A 323 -33.50 15.12 -41.03
C GLY A 323 -32.57 14.08 -40.41
N THR A 324 -32.91 13.56 -39.22
CA THR A 324 -32.17 12.49 -38.53
C THR A 324 -32.61 11.08 -38.92
N GLY A 325 -33.69 10.94 -39.70
CA GLY A 325 -34.25 9.63 -40.08
C GLY A 325 -34.88 8.87 -38.90
N MET A 326 -35.29 9.58 -37.84
CA MET A 326 -35.87 9.00 -36.64
C MET A 326 -37.34 8.63 -36.86
N SER A 327 -37.70 7.39 -36.54
CA SER A 327 -39.10 6.92 -36.51
C SER A 327 -39.77 7.05 -35.14
N GLY A 328 -39.05 7.53 -34.11
CA GLY A 328 -39.53 7.66 -32.74
C GLY A 328 -38.75 8.76 -31.99
N TYR A 329 -38.86 8.78 -30.65
CA TYR A 329 -38.28 9.82 -29.80
C TYR A 329 -36.80 9.61 -29.46
N ILE A 330 -36.25 8.41 -29.70
CA ILE A 330 -34.82 8.11 -29.58
C ILE A 330 -34.38 7.39 -30.84
N GLY A 331 -33.26 7.81 -31.42
CA GLY A 331 -32.68 7.15 -32.59
C GLY A 331 -31.18 7.36 -32.71
N ARG A 332 -30.56 6.61 -33.61
CA ARG A 332 -29.16 6.79 -33.99
C ARG A 332 -29.10 7.51 -35.32
N LEU A 333 -28.13 8.42 -35.47
CA LEU A 333 -27.92 9.14 -36.74
C LEU A 333 -27.48 8.21 -37.87
N ASP A 334 -26.78 7.13 -37.53
CA ASP A 334 -26.39 6.08 -38.45
C ASP A 334 -26.25 4.72 -37.72
N GLY A 335 -25.84 3.68 -38.46
CA GLY A 335 -25.62 2.35 -37.89
C GLY A 335 -24.26 2.12 -37.24
N ASN A 336 -23.32 3.08 -37.31
CA ASN A 336 -21.90 2.83 -37.04
C ASN A 336 -21.30 3.77 -35.99
N SER A 337 -21.67 5.06 -36.01
CA SER A 337 -21.12 6.09 -35.12
C SER A 337 -21.65 6.05 -33.70
N GLU A 338 -22.76 5.33 -33.47
CA GLU A 338 -23.49 5.31 -32.20
C GLU A 338 -23.88 6.72 -31.70
N VAL A 339 -23.90 7.74 -32.57
CA VAL A 339 -24.40 9.08 -32.23
C VAL A 339 -25.91 9.00 -32.06
N GLN A 340 -26.38 9.27 -30.85
CA GLN A 340 -27.78 9.20 -30.49
C GLN A 340 -28.42 10.57 -30.49
N VAL A 341 -29.69 10.60 -30.89
CA VAL A 341 -30.56 11.77 -30.80
C VAL A 341 -31.76 11.38 -29.97
N ASN A 342 -32.06 12.17 -28.96
CA ASN A 342 -33.24 12.05 -28.12
C ASN A 342 -34.05 13.33 -28.23
N VAL A 343 -35.31 13.21 -28.62
CA VAL A 343 -36.30 14.29 -28.67
C VAL A 343 -37.42 13.87 -27.73
N PRO A 344 -37.33 14.15 -26.42
CA PRO A 344 -38.35 13.74 -25.46
C PRO A 344 -39.69 14.45 -25.75
N GLU A 345 -40.79 13.77 -25.44
CA GLU A 345 -42.14 14.33 -25.50
C GLU A 345 -42.32 15.28 -24.28
N ASP A 346 -42.04 16.58 -24.48
CA ASP A 346 -42.10 17.63 -23.45
C ASP A 346 -42.95 18.83 -23.95
N ASP A 347 -43.39 19.69 -23.03
CA ASP A 347 -44.17 20.91 -23.34
C ASP A 347 -43.30 22.07 -23.88
N ARG A 348 -42.05 21.76 -24.21
CA ARG A 348 -40.96 22.66 -24.58
C ARG A 348 -40.15 22.00 -25.68
N LEU A 349 -39.56 22.82 -26.55
CA LEU A 349 -38.55 22.35 -27.47
C LEU A 349 -37.38 21.78 -26.67
N SER A 350 -37.20 20.46 -26.77
CA SER A 350 -36.22 19.72 -26.01
C SER A 350 -35.59 18.66 -26.90
N PHE A 351 -34.27 18.68 -27.05
CA PHE A 351 -33.57 17.59 -27.70
C PHE A 351 -32.12 17.51 -27.25
N ARG A 352 -31.56 16.31 -27.37
CA ARG A 352 -30.20 16.01 -27.00
C ARG A 352 -29.52 15.15 -28.06
N PHE A 353 -28.40 15.63 -28.57
CA PHE A 353 -27.46 14.82 -29.33
C PHE A 353 -26.37 14.32 -28.39
N THR A 354 -26.09 13.03 -28.37
CA THR A 354 -25.02 12.44 -27.56
C THR A 354 -24.11 11.61 -28.47
N THR A 355 -22.81 11.92 -28.47
CA THR A 355 -21.82 11.14 -29.21
C THR A 355 -21.56 9.80 -28.51
N SER A 356 -21.00 8.84 -29.24
CA SER A 356 -20.32 7.70 -28.61
C SER A 356 -19.11 8.16 -27.81
N CYS A 357 -18.51 7.22 -27.08
CA CYS A 357 -17.21 7.40 -26.45
C CYS A 357 -16.13 7.62 -27.52
N VAL A 358 -15.29 8.64 -27.31
CA VAL A 358 -14.15 9.02 -28.16
C VAL A 358 -12.95 9.38 -27.30
N ASP A 359 -11.74 9.31 -27.86
CA ASP A 359 -10.55 9.80 -27.16
C ASP A 359 -10.65 11.31 -26.89
N VAL A 360 -10.17 11.74 -25.72
CA VAL A 360 -10.20 13.17 -25.32
C VAL A 360 -9.47 14.09 -26.32
N ALA A 361 -8.52 13.55 -27.09
CA ALA A 361 -7.85 14.28 -28.16
C ALA A 361 -8.81 14.76 -29.26
N ASP A 362 -9.92 14.05 -29.48
CA ASP A 362 -10.93 14.39 -30.47
C ASP A 362 -12.03 15.35 -29.94
N GLU A 363 -11.99 15.68 -28.65
CA GLU A 363 -13.04 16.46 -27.97
C GLU A 363 -13.27 17.81 -28.66
N ALA A 364 -12.21 18.59 -28.88
CA ALA A 364 -12.32 19.94 -29.44
C ALA A 364 -12.99 19.94 -30.82
N ARG A 365 -12.59 19.00 -31.69
CA ARG A 365 -13.17 18.84 -33.03
C ARG A 365 -14.66 18.53 -32.97
N LEU A 366 -15.07 17.58 -32.12
CA LEU A 366 -16.48 17.20 -32.01
C LEU A 366 -17.34 18.27 -31.35
N ARG A 367 -16.80 19.05 -30.40
CA ARG A 367 -17.48 20.23 -29.87
C ARG A 367 -17.74 21.25 -30.97
N ASP A 368 -16.77 21.48 -31.86
CA ASP A 368 -16.94 22.41 -32.98
C ASP A 368 -17.96 21.89 -34.01
N ASP A 369 -17.95 20.60 -34.32
CA ASP A 369 -18.96 19.99 -35.18
C ASP A 369 -20.38 20.10 -34.59
N LEU A 370 -20.54 19.90 -33.27
CA LEU A 370 -21.82 20.08 -32.58
C LEU A 370 -22.26 21.55 -32.51
N ARG A 371 -21.34 22.51 -32.37
CA ARG A 371 -21.65 23.95 -32.46
C ARG A 371 -22.11 24.32 -33.87
N ALA A 372 -21.46 23.79 -34.89
CA ALA A 372 -21.85 23.99 -36.28
C ALA A 372 -23.25 23.43 -36.53
N LEU A 373 -23.54 22.22 -36.01
CA LEU A 373 -24.88 21.65 -36.04
C LEU A 373 -25.90 22.56 -35.36
N ALA A 374 -25.65 22.99 -34.12
CA ALA A 374 -26.55 23.88 -33.39
C ALA A 374 -26.84 25.18 -34.17
N THR A 375 -25.82 25.77 -34.79
CA THR A 375 -25.95 26.97 -35.62
C THR A 375 -26.76 26.71 -36.89
N ALA A 376 -26.60 25.54 -37.52
CA ALA A 376 -27.37 25.13 -38.70
C ALA A 376 -28.84 24.86 -38.36
N LEU A 377 -29.12 24.39 -37.15
CA LEU A 377 -30.47 24.24 -36.59
C LEU A 377 -31.11 25.57 -36.18
N GLY A 378 -30.41 26.71 -36.32
CA GLY A 378 -30.94 28.04 -36.00
C GLY A 378 -30.83 28.45 -34.53
N LEU A 379 -30.06 27.72 -33.71
CA LEU A 379 -29.89 28.02 -32.29
C LEU A 379 -28.85 29.12 -32.04
N GLY A 380 -29.01 29.87 -30.94
CA GLY A 380 -28.05 30.86 -30.48
C GLY A 380 -27.89 32.10 -31.37
N ARG A 381 -28.88 32.38 -32.24
CA ARG A 381 -28.90 33.56 -33.13
C ARG A 381 -29.65 34.74 -32.55
#